data_AF-A0A944TSW6-F1
#
_entry.id   AF-A0A944TSW6-F1
#
_cell.length_a   1.000
_cell.length_b   1.000
_cell.length_c   1.000
_cell.angle_alpha   90.00
_cell.angle_beta   90.00
_cell.angle_gamma   90.00
#
_symmetry.space_group_name_H-M   'P 1'
#
loop_
_entity.id
_entity.type
_entity.pdbx_description
1 polymer ?
#
loop_
_entity_poly.entity_id
_entity_poly.type
_entity_poly.pdbx_seq_one_letter_code
_entity_poly.pdbx_strand_id
1 'polypeptide(L)'
;MERKVAYIGKDNRYFTSIKRELDDLYGDQDTFKFFEIWEEAEGSYKNFLKKILKENPAIIFIDYTYNTEDMIRLGSILRSLNDTKKIALVGLLNPLETAEKRKDFVTRIGQSGVLVNQIKMGGDPHDAVYDGYALAFPSTVKEPGFVTVKSKDGIPSKLGEIVRINSISPEDIVIETNIPFEVNEIISLNTHIPEDALESKQFIVEAIQQGNNYYNSLYRVKLRPCYLDLVEEVGAGDQLEQARVVDEKQKREAALKESAIPAFINWVRMASVESTSKDLKVLCVDREVSILDQVEQWIGEFDYCVRLQSCLEEEDPHIELYRPHIITFVMEEVPLPPEPDPAKPNEKIEPIDPLLYNSMESLQRLVDQLSSLGALQTVIVVFNAQGKSSQDLQTAFNYPKMVAHQEAFSYTTLLGLTDIYKSTNPNLFAATPGRFFIAKDSEYSNAIFWEPIKIFVINEVHIDFECERDLPLNATYILDQPTQMAVSTVAHKESSPYNNQDGMFYSLIHSMERESRKTLRSHLIKNKT
;
A
#
# COMPACT_ATOMS: atom_id res chain seq x y z
N MET A 1 8.80 -12.80 26.70
CA MET A 1 9.51 -11.54 26.33
C MET A 1 8.55 -10.37 26.60
N GLU A 2 9.01 -9.15 26.86
CA GLU A 2 8.06 -8.02 26.96
C GLU A 2 7.61 -7.59 25.55
N ARG A 3 6.31 -7.54 25.30
CA ARG A 3 5.70 -7.14 24.02
C ARG A 3 4.84 -5.90 24.22
N LYS A 4 5.11 -4.85 23.45
CA LYS A 4 4.33 -3.61 23.48
C LYS A 4 3.17 -3.68 22.49
N VAL A 5 1.96 -3.38 22.94
CA VAL A 5 0.73 -3.40 22.14
C VAL A 5 0.00 -2.07 22.28
N ALA A 6 -0.28 -1.41 21.16
CA ALA A 6 -1.01 -0.15 21.15
C ALA A 6 -2.45 -0.33 20.62
N TYR A 7 -3.37 0.42 21.20
CA TYR A 7 -4.74 0.57 20.72
C TYR A 7 -5.04 2.03 20.47
N ILE A 8 -5.51 2.33 19.26
CA ILE A 8 -5.85 3.69 18.82
C ILE A 8 -7.35 3.74 18.61
N GLY A 9 -8.08 4.30 19.57
CA GLY A 9 -9.54 4.29 19.53
C GLY A 9 -10.21 4.59 20.85
N LYS A 10 -11.53 4.80 20.80
CA LYS A 10 -12.38 5.14 21.96
C LYS A 10 -13.08 3.94 22.61
N ASP A 11 -13.10 2.78 21.95
CA ASP A 11 -13.83 1.59 22.40
C ASP A 11 -13.04 0.76 23.43
N ASN A 12 -13.00 1.27 24.66
CA ASN A 12 -12.22 0.67 25.75
C ASN A 12 -12.74 -0.71 26.17
N ARG A 13 -14.01 -1.03 25.88
CA ARG A 13 -14.59 -2.35 26.16
C ARG A 13 -14.01 -3.39 25.21
N TYR A 14 -13.97 -3.08 23.92
CA TYR A 14 -13.35 -3.96 22.94
C TYR A 14 -11.85 -4.11 23.22
N PHE A 15 -11.14 -3.02 23.55
CA PHE A 15 -9.73 -3.12 23.91
C PHE A 15 -9.49 -3.96 25.16
N THR A 16 -10.33 -3.85 26.19
CA THR A 16 -10.25 -4.72 27.38
C THR A 16 -10.39 -6.20 27.00
N SER A 17 -11.24 -6.50 26.02
CA SER A 17 -11.40 -7.86 25.50
C SER A 17 -10.14 -8.34 24.78
N ILE A 18 -9.52 -7.49 23.94
CA ILE A 18 -8.23 -7.77 23.28
C ILE A 18 -7.15 -8.09 24.31
N LYS A 19 -7.02 -7.29 25.39
CA LYS A 19 -6.01 -7.52 26.44
C LYS A 19 -6.18 -8.89 27.08
N ARG A 20 -7.41 -9.21 27.49
CA ARG A 20 -7.73 -10.50 28.11
C ARG A 20 -7.41 -11.66 27.18
N GLU A 21 -7.83 -11.57 25.91
CA GLU A 21 -7.60 -12.64 24.94
C GLU A 21 -6.11 -12.86 24.65
N LEU A 22 -5.31 -11.78 24.57
CA LEU A 22 -3.85 -11.87 24.45
C LEU A 22 -3.22 -12.56 25.67
N ASP A 23 -3.62 -12.16 26.88
CA ASP A 23 -3.12 -12.78 28.11
C ASP A 23 -3.56 -14.25 28.24
N ASP A 24 -4.80 -14.57 27.90
CA ASP A 24 -5.36 -15.93 27.96
C ASP A 24 -4.67 -16.86 26.95
N LEU A 25 -4.41 -16.38 25.72
CA LEU A 25 -3.79 -17.18 24.66
C LEU A 25 -2.27 -17.21 24.76
N TYR A 26 -1.60 -16.15 25.20
CA TYR A 26 -0.13 -16.01 25.07
C TYR A 26 0.58 -15.57 26.34
N GLY A 27 -0.12 -15.34 27.45
CA GLY A 27 0.47 -14.91 28.73
C GLY A 27 1.41 -15.91 29.38
N ASP A 28 1.40 -17.17 28.92
CA ASP A 28 2.39 -18.20 29.29
C ASP A 28 3.75 -18.01 28.61
N GLN A 29 3.79 -17.29 27.47
CA GLN A 29 4.98 -17.10 26.64
C GLN A 29 5.52 -15.66 26.74
N ASP A 30 4.63 -14.68 26.77
CA ASP A 30 4.94 -13.27 26.68
C ASP A 30 4.28 -12.43 27.76
N THR A 31 4.88 -11.28 28.07
CA THR A 31 4.33 -10.29 28.99
C THR A 31 3.96 -9.06 28.19
N PHE A 32 2.72 -8.61 28.29
CA PHE A 32 2.21 -7.52 27.46
C PHE A 32 2.22 -6.18 28.19
N LYS A 33 2.72 -5.15 27.51
CA LYS A 33 2.60 -3.75 27.92
C LYS A 33 1.66 -3.03 26.97
N PHE A 34 0.52 -2.61 27.50
CA PHE A 34 -0.56 -2.01 26.72
C PHE A 34 -0.53 -0.48 26.75
N PHE A 35 -0.74 0.14 25.59
CA PHE A 35 -0.85 1.59 25.41
C PHE A 35 -2.19 1.92 24.78
N GLU A 36 -2.91 2.85 25.37
CA GLU A 36 -4.16 3.39 24.81
C GLU A 36 -3.89 4.81 24.29
N ILE A 37 -4.28 5.07 23.05
CA ILE A 37 -4.07 6.35 22.39
C ILE A 37 -5.41 6.83 21.85
N TRP A 38 -5.93 7.93 22.40
CA TRP A 38 -7.15 8.56 21.90
C TRP A 38 -7.17 10.05 22.19
N GLU A 39 -7.54 10.83 21.18
CA GLU A 39 -7.81 12.27 21.27
C GLU A 39 -8.99 12.58 20.35
N GLU A 40 -9.93 13.41 20.81
CA GLU A 40 -11.18 13.69 20.06
C GLU A 40 -10.99 14.75 18.96
N ALA A 41 -9.90 15.52 19.02
CA ALA A 41 -9.62 16.62 18.08
C ALA A 41 -9.36 16.12 16.65
N GLU A 42 -9.78 16.93 15.68
CA GLU A 42 -9.43 16.75 14.26
C GLU A 42 -7.92 16.93 14.05
N GLY A 43 -7.32 16.13 13.16
CA GLY A 43 -5.88 16.13 12.92
C GLY A 43 -5.08 15.43 14.02
N SER A 44 -5.74 14.73 14.93
CA SER A 44 -5.11 14.02 16.05
C SER A 44 -4.20 12.87 15.62
N TYR A 45 -4.34 12.38 14.37
CA TYR A 45 -3.43 11.38 13.79
C TYR A 45 -1.95 11.75 13.90
N LYS A 46 -1.63 13.05 13.88
CA LYS A 46 -0.27 13.58 14.02
C LYS A 46 0.33 13.25 15.40
N ASN A 47 -0.45 13.48 16.45
CA ASN A 47 -0.06 13.16 17.83
C ASN A 47 0.02 11.64 18.04
N PHE A 48 -0.89 10.88 17.40
CA PHE A 48 -0.86 9.42 17.47
C PHE A 48 0.42 8.87 16.84
N LEU A 49 0.80 9.35 15.66
CA LEU A 49 2.03 8.97 14.97
C LEU A 49 3.27 9.17 15.86
N LYS A 50 3.41 10.35 16.47
CA LYS A 50 4.54 10.66 17.36
C LYS A 50 4.62 9.74 18.57
N LYS A 51 3.47 9.46 19.20
CA LYS A 51 3.39 8.50 20.32
C LYS A 51 3.81 7.09 19.87
N ILE A 52 3.42 6.67 18.67
CA ILE A 52 3.77 5.36 18.12
C ILE A 52 5.27 5.27 17.82
N LEU A 53 5.84 6.26 17.15
CA LEU A 53 7.28 6.31 16.85
C LEU A 53 8.12 6.26 18.12
N LYS A 54 7.67 6.94 19.18
CA LYS A 54 8.32 6.91 20.49
C LYS A 54 8.19 5.57 21.21
N GLU A 55 7.00 4.99 21.25
CA GLU A 55 6.77 3.76 22.02
C GLU A 55 7.25 2.51 21.28
N ASN A 56 7.32 2.55 19.95
CA ASN A 56 7.69 1.45 19.05
C ASN A 56 6.96 0.13 19.41
N PRO A 57 5.62 0.09 19.32
CA PRO A 57 4.86 -1.11 19.61
C PRO A 57 5.08 -2.20 18.55
N ALA A 58 4.93 -3.47 18.94
CA ALA A 58 5.01 -4.59 18.00
C ALA A 58 3.69 -4.82 17.26
N ILE A 59 2.57 -4.51 17.92
CA ILE A 59 1.20 -4.63 17.37
C ILE A 59 0.45 -3.32 17.62
N ILE A 60 -0.25 -2.83 16.61
CA ILE A 60 -1.15 -1.68 16.71
C ILE A 60 -2.54 -2.09 16.20
N PHE A 61 -3.53 -1.88 17.06
CA PHE A 61 -4.94 -1.96 16.69
C PHE A 61 -5.46 -0.56 16.39
N ILE A 62 -5.89 -0.31 15.14
CA ILE A 62 -6.44 0.97 14.70
C ILE A 62 -7.96 0.84 14.60
N ASP A 63 -8.68 1.53 15.47
CA ASP A 63 -10.14 1.51 15.49
C ASP A 63 -10.75 2.62 14.62
N TYR A 64 -11.36 2.22 13.51
CA TYR A 64 -11.98 3.14 12.55
C TYR A 64 -13.36 3.65 12.97
N THR A 65 -13.87 3.24 14.14
CA THR A 65 -15.21 3.61 14.61
C THR A 65 -15.41 5.13 14.72
N TYR A 66 -14.35 5.87 15.06
CA TYR A 66 -14.37 7.33 15.21
C TYR A 66 -13.20 7.95 14.45
N ASN A 67 -13.40 9.16 13.91
CA ASN A 67 -12.40 9.89 13.12
C ASN A 67 -11.79 9.04 12.00
N THR A 68 -12.64 8.35 11.25
CA THR A 68 -12.26 7.32 10.27
C THR A 68 -11.21 7.81 9.26
N GLU A 69 -11.35 9.03 8.72
CA GLU A 69 -10.38 9.58 7.77
C GLU A 69 -8.99 9.75 8.39
N ASP A 70 -8.90 10.24 9.62
CA ASP A 70 -7.64 10.41 10.33
C ASP A 70 -6.98 9.06 10.64
N MET A 71 -7.78 8.03 10.94
CA MET A 71 -7.29 6.67 11.13
C MET A 71 -6.79 6.03 9.83
N ILE A 72 -7.46 6.28 8.70
CA ILE A 72 -7.02 5.84 7.37
C ILE A 72 -5.70 6.54 6.99
N ARG A 73 -5.62 7.86 7.22
CA ARG A 73 -4.39 8.65 7.02
C ARG A 73 -3.25 8.11 7.88
N LEU A 74 -3.50 7.85 9.16
CA LEU A 74 -2.51 7.27 10.09
C LEU A 74 -2.00 5.92 9.60
N GLY A 75 -2.91 4.99 9.26
CA GLY A 75 -2.55 3.68 8.73
C GLY A 75 -1.68 3.79 7.48
N SER A 76 -2.04 4.68 6.56
CA SER A 76 -1.26 4.95 5.35
C SER A 76 0.15 5.46 5.64
N ILE A 77 0.32 6.36 6.62
CA ILE A 77 1.64 6.86 6.98
C ILE A 77 2.47 5.76 7.63
N LEU A 78 1.92 5.07 8.63
CA LEU A 78 2.64 4.02 9.37
C LEU A 78 3.15 2.90 8.46
N ARG A 79 2.39 2.52 7.44
CA ARG A 79 2.81 1.49 6.47
C ARG A 79 3.87 1.98 5.49
N SER A 80 3.98 3.29 5.30
CA SER A 80 4.97 3.89 4.39
C SER A 80 6.31 4.21 5.06
N LEU A 81 6.31 4.54 6.36
CA LEU A 81 7.53 4.90 7.08
C LEU A 81 8.41 3.67 7.37
N ASN A 82 9.71 3.78 7.12
CA ASN A 82 10.67 2.70 7.37
C ASN A 82 10.70 2.21 8.83
N ASP A 83 10.56 3.09 9.82
CA ASP A 83 10.55 2.69 11.24
C ASP A 83 9.31 1.86 11.62
N THR A 84 8.18 2.06 10.94
CA THR A 84 6.89 1.49 11.36
C THR A 84 6.31 0.48 10.38
N LYS A 85 6.85 0.37 9.16
CA LYS A 85 6.35 -0.57 8.13
C LYS A 85 6.45 -2.05 8.54
N LYS A 86 7.28 -2.37 9.53
CA LYS A 86 7.43 -3.72 10.10
C LYS A 86 6.47 -3.99 11.27
N ILE A 87 5.81 -2.97 11.80
CA ILE A 87 4.84 -3.13 12.89
C ILE A 87 3.57 -3.81 12.34
N ALA A 88 3.04 -4.78 13.09
CA ALA A 88 1.78 -5.41 12.75
C ALA A 88 0.62 -4.41 12.97
N LEU A 89 -0.07 -4.03 11.90
CA LEU A 89 -1.24 -3.16 11.95
C LEU A 89 -2.50 -3.98 11.70
N VAL A 90 -3.44 -3.91 12.65
CA VAL A 90 -4.77 -4.53 12.53
C VAL A 90 -5.82 -3.42 12.58
N GLY A 91 -6.53 -3.26 11.48
CA GLY A 91 -7.69 -2.38 11.40
C GLY A 91 -8.91 -2.99 12.09
N LEU A 92 -9.69 -2.18 12.82
CA LEU A 92 -10.90 -2.62 13.50
C LEU A 92 -12.12 -1.83 13.00
N LEU A 93 -13.13 -2.56 12.57
CA LEU A 93 -14.30 -2.04 11.86
C LEU A 93 -15.57 -2.34 12.62
N ASN A 94 -16.49 -1.38 12.66
CA ASN A 94 -17.86 -1.73 12.99
C ASN A 94 -18.54 -2.45 11.82
N PRO A 95 -19.52 -3.33 12.10
CA PRO A 95 -20.39 -3.87 11.07
C PRO A 95 -21.01 -2.73 10.24
N LEU A 96 -20.85 -2.80 8.91
CA LEU A 96 -21.34 -1.78 7.99
C LEU A 96 -22.74 -2.16 7.48
N GLU A 97 -23.63 -1.17 7.42
CA GLU A 97 -25.06 -1.37 7.17
C GLU A 97 -25.39 -1.95 5.77
N THR A 98 -24.56 -1.68 4.75
CA THR A 98 -24.83 -2.08 3.36
C THR A 98 -23.61 -2.69 2.66
N ALA A 99 -23.85 -3.55 1.67
CA ALA A 99 -22.80 -4.18 0.86
C ALA A 99 -21.96 -3.17 0.06
N GLU A 100 -22.58 -2.10 -0.43
CA GLU A 100 -21.89 -1.05 -1.18
C GLU A 100 -20.94 -0.26 -0.29
N LYS A 101 -21.41 0.18 0.90
CA LYS A 101 -20.55 0.84 1.90
C LYS A 101 -19.38 -0.06 2.27
N ARG A 102 -19.57 -1.38 2.35
CA ARG A 102 -18.47 -2.32 2.60
C ARG A 102 -17.47 -2.39 1.48
N LYS A 103 -17.92 -2.54 0.23
CA LYS A 103 -17.02 -2.63 -0.91
C LYS A 103 -16.16 -1.37 -1.01
N ASP A 104 -16.79 -0.20 -0.87
CA ASP A 104 -16.08 1.08 -0.80
C ASP A 104 -15.08 1.10 0.35
N PHE A 105 -15.51 0.74 1.56
CA PHE A 105 -14.65 0.79 2.74
C PHE A 105 -13.46 -0.17 2.68
N VAL A 106 -13.68 -1.43 2.27
CA VAL A 106 -12.61 -2.42 2.07
C VAL A 106 -11.63 -1.93 1.01
N THR A 107 -12.13 -1.31 -0.07
CA THR A 107 -11.28 -0.72 -1.10
C THR A 107 -10.42 0.40 -0.51
N ARG A 108 -11.04 1.31 0.26
CA ARG A 108 -10.36 2.46 0.86
C ARG A 108 -9.34 2.08 1.93
N ILE A 109 -9.58 1.04 2.74
CA ILE A 109 -8.58 0.60 3.73
C ILE A 109 -7.51 -0.31 3.11
N GLY A 110 -7.88 -1.17 2.15
CA GLY A 110 -6.86 -1.90 1.38
C GLY A 110 -5.82 -0.94 0.81
N GLN A 111 -6.25 0.27 0.45
CA GLN A 111 -5.40 1.35 -0.03
C GLN A 111 -4.63 2.11 1.04
N SER A 112 -5.01 2.02 2.32
CA SER A 112 -4.20 2.57 3.41
C SER A 112 -3.02 1.65 3.75
N GLY A 113 -2.90 0.50 3.08
CA GLY A 113 -1.81 -0.46 3.28
C GLY A 113 -1.88 -1.25 4.59
N VAL A 114 -2.94 -1.05 5.39
CA VAL A 114 -3.19 -1.85 6.59
C VAL A 114 -3.62 -3.23 6.10
N LEU A 115 -2.76 -4.22 6.31
CA LEU A 115 -2.90 -5.55 5.73
C LEU A 115 -4.23 -6.17 6.14
N VAL A 116 -4.42 -6.33 7.43
CA VAL A 116 -5.56 -7.03 8.00
C VAL A 116 -6.56 -6.05 8.59
N ASN A 117 -7.82 -6.20 8.20
CA ASN A 117 -8.92 -5.37 8.66
C ASN A 117 -10.04 -6.26 9.19
N GLN A 118 -10.26 -6.25 10.50
CA GLN A 118 -11.22 -7.09 11.17
C GLN A 118 -12.52 -6.35 11.49
N ILE A 119 -13.65 -7.02 11.22
CA ILE A 119 -14.96 -6.52 11.62
C ILE A 119 -15.23 -6.98 13.04
N LYS A 120 -15.46 -6.03 13.95
CA LYS A 120 -15.82 -6.25 15.36
C LYS A 120 -17.12 -7.04 15.42
N MET A 121 -17.03 -8.35 15.59
CA MET A 121 -18.17 -9.25 15.71
C MET A 121 -18.69 -9.30 17.14
N GLY A 122 -19.22 -8.18 17.62
CA GLY A 122 -19.57 -8.02 19.04
C GLY A 122 -18.30 -7.90 19.90
N GLY A 123 -18.34 -8.41 21.13
CA GLY A 123 -17.23 -8.34 22.07
C GLY A 123 -16.18 -9.47 21.95
N ASP A 124 -16.16 -10.19 20.82
CA ASP A 124 -15.20 -11.28 20.56
C ASP A 124 -14.01 -10.76 19.75
N PRO A 125 -12.81 -10.65 20.35
CA PRO A 125 -11.62 -10.11 19.72
C PRO A 125 -10.73 -11.18 19.08
N HIS A 126 -11.12 -12.46 19.12
CA HIS A 126 -10.24 -13.59 18.80
C HIS A 126 -9.48 -13.42 17.48
N ASP A 127 -10.17 -13.12 16.38
CA ASP A 127 -9.54 -13.04 15.06
C ASP A 127 -8.59 -11.85 14.95
N ALA A 128 -8.96 -10.71 15.54
CA ALA A 128 -8.08 -9.54 15.59
C ALA A 128 -6.80 -9.84 16.37
N VAL A 129 -6.92 -10.56 17.49
CA VAL A 129 -5.76 -10.99 18.29
C VAL A 129 -4.91 -12.01 17.53
N TYR A 130 -5.53 -13.01 16.91
CA TYR A 130 -4.83 -14.01 16.11
C TYR A 130 -4.04 -13.34 14.98
N ASP A 131 -4.66 -12.46 14.19
CA ASP A 131 -3.99 -11.83 13.06
C ASP A 131 -2.89 -10.86 13.48
N GLY A 132 -3.13 -10.04 14.52
CA GLY A 132 -2.11 -9.15 15.06
C GLY A 132 -0.87 -9.92 15.52
N TYR A 133 -1.09 -11.04 16.20
CA TYR A 133 -0.02 -11.91 16.67
C TYR A 133 0.64 -12.71 15.53
N ALA A 134 -0.13 -13.18 14.55
CA ALA A 134 0.39 -13.90 13.38
C ALA A 134 1.29 -13.00 12.52
N LEU A 135 0.93 -11.72 12.37
CA LEU A 135 1.73 -10.73 11.66
C LEU A 135 3.01 -10.37 12.41
N ALA A 136 2.94 -10.15 13.72
CA ALA A 136 4.09 -9.72 14.52
C ALA A 136 5.05 -10.88 14.87
N PHE A 137 4.51 -12.06 15.15
CA PHE A 137 5.25 -13.19 15.72
C PHE A 137 4.86 -14.54 15.07
N PRO A 138 5.03 -14.69 13.74
CA PRO A 138 4.54 -15.85 12.99
C PRO A 138 5.10 -17.19 13.47
N SER A 139 6.29 -17.22 14.08
CA SER A 139 6.92 -18.43 14.60
C SER A 139 6.36 -18.91 15.94
N THR A 140 5.61 -18.08 16.65
CA THR A 140 5.08 -18.39 18.00
C THR A 140 3.56 -18.33 18.09
N VAL A 141 2.87 -17.96 17.01
CA VAL A 141 1.41 -17.89 16.96
C VAL A 141 0.79 -19.28 17.18
N LYS A 142 -0.25 -19.35 18.03
CA LYS A 142 -0.98 -20.60 18.30
C LYS A 142 -2.05 -20.80 17.22
N GLU A 143 -2.11 -21.99 16.63
CA GLU A 143 -3.14 -22.31 15.63
C GLU A 143 -4.53 -22.40 16.29
N PRO A 144 -5.54 -21.70 15.75
CA PRO A 144 -6.88 -21.79 16.29
C PRO A 144 -7.52 -23.13 15.94
N GLY A 145 -8.34 -23.65 16.85
CA GLY A 145 -9.00 -24.96 16.73
C GLY A 145 -10.17 -25.02 15.74
N PHE A 146 -10.12 -24.28 14.62
CA PHE A 146 -11.20 -24.25 13.64
C PHE A 146 -11.26 -25.51 12.76
N VAL A 147 -12.45 -25.79 12.24
CA VAL A 147 -12.62 -26.82 11.21
C VAL A 147 -11.85 -26.38 9.97
N THR A 148 -10.95 -27.25 9.52
CA THR A 148 -10.12 -27.03 8.33
C THR A 148 -10.53 -28.01 7.24
N VAL A 149 -10.80 -27.50 6.04
CA VAL A 149 -10.98 -28.31 4.83
C VAL A 149 -9.66 -28.40 4.10
N LYS A 150 -9.30 -29.60 3.63
CA LYS A 150 -8.13 -29.86 2.80
C LYS A 150 -8.58 -30.51 1.49
N SER A 151 -8.39 -29.84 0.37
CA SER A 151 -8.71 -30.37 -0.96
C SER A 151 -7.45 -30.94 -1.60
N LYS A 152 -7.52 -32.13 -2.21
CA LYS A 152 -6.41 -32.72 -2.97
C LYS A 152 -6.25 -32.08 -4.35
N ASP A 153 -7.36 -31.75 -4.98
CA ASP A 153 -7.41 -31.22 -6.35
C ASP A 153 -7.52 -29.69 -6.39
N GLY A 154 -7.61 -29.05 -5.22
CA GLY A 154 -7.88 -27.63 -5.06
C GLY A 154 -9.35 -27.27 -5.29
N ILE A 155 -9.82 -26.19 -4.66
CA ILE A 155 -11.15 -25.61 -4.89
C ILE A 155 -10.95 -24.42 -5.83
N PRO A 156 -11.48 -24.46 -7.07
CA PRO A 156 -11.36 -23.33 -8.00
C PRO A 156 -11.99 -22.08 -7.43
N SER A 157 -11.27 -20.97 -7.46
CA SER A 157 -11.74 -19.64 -7.03
C SER A 157 -11.05 -18.55 -7.86
N LYS A 158 -11.29 -17.29 -7.50
CA LYS A 158 -10.62 -16.13 -8.09
C LYS A 158 -10.21 -15.14 -7.01
N LEU A 159 -9.05 -14.52 -7.23
CA LEU A 159 -8.45 -13.53 -6.37
C LEU A 159 -8.45 -12.17 -7.10
N GLY A 160 -9.04 -11.17 -6.49
CA GLY A 160 -9.16 -9.81 -7.03
C GLY A 160 -8.11 -8.90 -6.43
N GLU A 161 -7.18 -8.40 -7.25
CA GLU A 161 -6.26 -7.32 -6.87
C GLU A 161 -6.87 -5.95 -7.19
N ILE A 162 -6.75 -5.02 -6.25
CA ILE A 162 -7.12 -3.62 -6.44
C ILE A 162 -5.94 -2.89 -7.09
N VAL A 163 -6.08 -2.54 -8.36
CA VAL A 163 -5.09 -1.73 -9.11
C VAL A 163 -5.51 -0.25 -9.12
N ARG A 164 -4.53 0.65 -9.16
CA ARG A 164 -4.77 2.10 -9.18
C ARG A 164 -4.68 2.65 -10.59
N ILE A 165 -5.71 3.36 -11.04
CA ILE A 165 -5.68 4.10 -12.29
C ILE A 165 -5.19 5.53 -11.99
N ASN A 166 -4.06 5.91 -12.57
CA ASN A 166 -3.46 7.22 -12.37
C ASN A 166 -4.01 8.26 -13.34
N SER A 167 -4.07 7.87 -14.62
CA SER A 167 -4.43 8.77 -15.70
C SER A 167 -5.00 8.00 -16.88
N ILE A 168 -5.92 8.66 -17.58
CA ILE A 168 -6.52 8.17 -18.81
C ILE A 168 -6.28 9.19 -19.91
N SER A 169 -5.91 8.72 -21.09
CA SER A 169 -5.83 9.51 -22.32
C SER A 169 -6.64 8.86 -23.43
N PRO A 170 -6.85 9.53 -24.58
CA PRO A 170 -7.47 8.95 -25.76
C PRO A 170 -6.83 7.64 -26.24
N GLU A 171 -5.55 7.40 -25.92
CA GLU A 171 -4.80 6.26 -26.45
C GLU A 171 -4.49 5.21 -25.38
N ASP A 172 -4.43 5.62 -24.11
CA ASP A 172 -3.91 4.78 -23.04
C ASP A 172 -4.57 5.01 -21.68
N ILE A 173 -4.51 3.97 -20.85
CA ILE A 173 -4.78 4.02 -19.42
C ILE A 173 -3.47 3.65 -18.71
N VAL A 174 -3.09 4.46 -17.72
CA VAL A 174 -1.91 4.19 -16.91
C VAL A 174 -2.35 3.71 -15.54
N ILE A 175 -1.93 2.50 -15.19
CA ILE A 175 -2.19 1.92 -13.86
C ILE A 175 -0.90 1.75 -13.06
N GLU A 176 -1.05 1.68 -11.75
CA GLU A 176 -0.03 1.25 -10.80
C GLU A 176 -0.49 -0.01 -10.07
N THR A 177 0.41 -0.98 -9.99
CA THR A 177 0.11 -2.33 -9.49
C THR A 177 1.36 -2.96 -8.86
N ASN A 178 1.16 -3.95 -7.99
CA ASN A 178 2.26 -4.80 -7.53
C ASN A 178 2.41 -6.08 -8.35
N ILE A 179 1.53 -6.27 -9.33
CA ILE A 179 1.49 -7.45 -10.18
C ILE A 179 2.46 -7.32 -11.36
N PRO A 180 3.33 -8.31 -11.58
CA PRO A 180 4.12 -8.38 -12.80
C PRO A 180 3.23 -8.84 -13.96
N PHE A 181 2.91 -7.91 -14.86
CA PHE A 181 2.30 -8.20 -16.16
C PHE A 181 3.38 -8.47 -17.22
N GLU A 182 2.96 -8.91 -18.40
CA GLU A 182 3.83 -9.06 -19.58
C GLU A 182 3.41 -8.12 -20.72
N VAL A 183 4.37 -7.64 -21.51
CA VAL A 183 4.06 -6.80 -22.68
C VAL A 183 3.32 -7.63 -23.74
N ASN A 184 2.24 -7.08 -24.27
CA ASN A 184 1.23 -7.71 -25.13
C ASN A 184 0.28 -8.68 -24.43
N GLU A 185 0.34 -8.82 -23.10
CA GLU A 185 -0.67 -9.54 -22.34
C GLU A 185 -2.03 -8.87 -22.49
N ILE A 186 -3.08 -9.67 -22.69
CA ILE A 186 -4.48 -9.21 -22.66
C ILE A 186 -5.00 -9.46 -21.26
N ILE A 187 -5.31 -8.38 -20.54
CA ILE A 187 -5.84 -8.44 -19.19
C ILE A 187 -7.29 -7.95 -19.17
N SER A 188 -8.06 -8.42 -18.19
CA SER A 188 -9.42 -7.92 -17.94
C SER A 188 -9.45 -7.13 -16.64
N LEU A 189 -9.88 -5.87 -16.72
CA LEU A 189 -10.03 -4.98 -15.56
C LEU A 189 -11.48 -4.61 -15.36
N ASN A 190 -11.98 -4.81 -14.15
CA ASN A 190 -13.25 -4.26 -13.72
C ASN A 190 -13.04 -2.82 -13.27
N THR A 191 -13.23 -1.87 -14.19
CA THR A 191 -13.11 -0.42 -13.92
C THR A 191 -14.46 0.21 -13.56
N HIS A 192 -14.43 1.45 -13.09
CA HIS A 192 -15.62 2.30 -12.92
C HIS A 192 -15.90 3.19 -14.15
N ILE A 193 -15.19 3.01 -15.27
CA ILE A 193 -15.43 3.78 -16.49
C ILE A 193 -16.83 3.43 -17.01
N PRO A 194 -17.67 4.42 -17.38
CA PRO A 194 -19.03 4.15 -17.88
C PRO A 194 -19.03 3.23 -19.10
N GLU A 195 -19.95 2.26 -19.15
CA GLU A 195 -20.03 1.28 -20.26
C GLU A 195 -20.35 1.93 -21.61
N ASP A 196 -21.03 3.08 -21.61
CA ASP A 196 -21.30 3.88 -22.81
C ASP A 196 -20.05 4.64 -23.31
N ALA A 197 -19.05 4.83 -22.45
CA ALA A 197 -17.75 5.37 -22.81
C ALA A 197 -16.74 4.28 -23.19
N LEU A 198 -16.75 3.14 -22.47
CA LEU A 198 -15.85 2.01 -22.71
C LEU A 198 -16.58 0.68 -22.45
N GLU A 199 -17.04 0.05 -23.53
CA GLU A 199 -17.82 -1.19 -23.46
C GLU A 199 -16.97 -2.39 -23.02
N SER A 200 -15.76 -2.53 -23.58
CA SER A 200 -14.88 -3.64 -23.25
C SER A 200 -14.18 -3.49 -21.91
N LYS A 201 -14.03 -4.62 -21.21
CA LYS A 201 -13.19 -4.75 -20.01
C LYS A 201 -11.77 -5.22 -20.32
N GLN A 202 -11.44 -5.43 -21.59
CA GLN A 202 -10.15 -5.95 -22.02
C GLN A 202 -9.17 -4.82 -22.35
N PHE A 203 -7.92 -5.04 -21.94
CA PHE A 203 -6.82 -4.12 -22.15
C PHE A 203 -5.59 -4.88 -22.61
N ILE A 204 -4.78 -4.26 -23.46
CA ILE A 204 -3.49 -4.81 -23.91
C ILE A 204 -2.39 -4.06 -23.19
N VAL A 205 -1.49 -4.80 -22.54
CA VAL A 205 -0.31 -4.23 -21.88
C VAL A 205 0.68 -3.75 -22.94
N GLU A 206 0.92 -2.45 -23.03
CA GLU A 206 1.84 -1.87 -24.02
C GLU A 206 3.25 -1.69 -23.48
N ALA A 207 3.36 -1.27 -22.23
CA ALA A 207 4.65 -1.01 -21.60
C ALA A 207 4.56 -1.18 -20.09
N ILE A 208 5.66 -1.63 -19.49
CA ILE A 208 5.82 -1.78 -18.06
C ILE A 208 7.08 -1.02 -17.66
N GLN A 209 6.97 -0.23 -16.61
CA GLN A 209 8.07 0.51 -16.00
C GLN A 209 8.13 0.16 -14.52
N GLN A 210 9.33 -0.16 -14.03
CA GLN A 210 9.59 -0.23 -12.60
C GLN A 210 9.90 1.17 -12.06
N GLY A 211 9.19 1.55 -11.00
CA GLY A 211 9.33 2.85 -10.35
C GLY A 211 8.77 4.05 -11.13
N ASN A 212 9.12 5.25 -10.64
CA ASN A 212 8.43 6.51 -10.94
C ASN A 212 6.92 6.50 -10.61
N ASN A 213 6.55 5.78 -9.55
CA ASN A 213 5.18 5.58 -9.09
C ASN A 213 4.71 6.74 -8.19
N TYR A 214 3.40 6.94 -8.10
CA TYR A 214 2.73 7.88 -7.20
C TYR A 214 2.28 7.17 -5.93
N TYR A 215 1.83 5.92 -6.06
CA TYR A 215 1.44 5.02 -4.99
C TYR A 215 2.59 4.07 -4.61
N ASN A 216 2.45 3.38 -3.49
CA ASN A 216 3.45 2.41 -3.02
C ASN A 216 3.34 1.09 -3.78
N SER A 217 3.41 1.18 -5.11
CA SER A 217 3.33 0.08 -6.04
C SER A 217 4.71 -0.19 -6.65
N LEU A 218 4.94 -1.41 -7.15
CA LEU A 218 6.19 -1.79 -7.81
C LEU A 218 6.23 -1.34 -9.28
N TYR A 219 5.10 -1.50 -9.98
CA TYR A 219 5.02 -1.33 -11.43
C TYR A 219 4.07 -0.21 -11.83
N ARG A 220 4.49 0.54 -12.85
CA ARG A 220 3.64 1.41 -13.66
C ARG A 220 3.41 0.75 -14.99
N VAL A 221 2.15 0.60 -15.37
CA VAL A 221 1.75 -0.20 -16.54
C VAL A 221 0.90 0.67 -17.45
N LYS A 222 1.34 0.76 -18.71
CA LYS A 222 0.61 1.43 -19.77
C LYS A 222 -0.26 0.41 -20.49
N LEU A 223 -1.56 0.67 -20.52
CA LEU A 223 -2.57 -0.19 -21.10
C LEU A 223 -3.23 0.49 -22.28
N ARG A 224 -3.43 -0.24 -23.37
CA ARG A 224 -4.29 0.19 -24.47
C ARG A 224 -5.67 -0.43 -24.33
N PRO A 225 -6.75 0.36 -24.28
CA PRO A 225 -8.11 -0.17 -24.27
C PRO A 225 -8.42 -0.93 -25.56
N CYS A 226 -9.14 -2.05 -25.44
CA CYS A 226 -9.67 -2.76 -26.61
C CYS A 226 -10.91 -2.09 -27.20
N TYR A 227 -11.58 -1.21 -26.44
CA TYR A 227 -12.84 -0.50 -26.71
C TYR A 227 -14.07 -1.39 -26.88
N LEU A 228 -13.95 -2.46 -27.66
CA LEU A 228 -14.90 -3.56 -27.83
C LEU A 228 -14.18 -4.89 -27.54
N ASP A 229 -14.89 -5.89 -27.03
CA ASP A 229 -14.30 -7.19 -26.71
C ASP A 229 -13.65 -7.83 -27.95
N LEU A 230 -12.55 -8.54 -27.75
CA LEU A 230 -11.83 -9.22 -28.81
C LEU A 230 -12.63 -10.44 -29.29
N VAL A 231 -12.67 -10.64 -30.61
CA VAL A 231 -13.31 -11.81 -31.22
C VAL A 231 -12.38 -13.01 -31.03
N GLU A 232 -12.88 -14.06 -30.37
CA GLU A 232 -12.12 -15.30 -30.16
C GLU A 232 -11.74 -15.94 -31.49
N GLU A 233 -10.49 -16.37 -31.60
CA GLU A 233 -10.03 -17.10 -32.78
C GLU A 233 -10.43 -18.57 -32.67
N VAL A 234 -11.03 -19.11 -33.74
CA VAL A 234 -11.39 -20.51 -33.80
C VAL A 234 -10.31 -21.28 -34.55
N GLY A 235 -9.97 -22.48 -34.05
CA GLY A 235 -8.94 -23.35 -34.63
C GLY A 235 -9.19 -23.72 -36.09
N ALA A 236 -8.16 -24.28 -36.74
CA ALA A 236 -8.07 -24.49 -38.19
C ALA A 236 -9.06 -25.52 -38.82
N GLY A 237 -10.18 -25.85 -38.18
CA GLY A 237 -11.02 -27.00 -38.55
C GLY A 237 -12.32 -26.70 -39.31
N ASP A 238 -12.96 -25.54 -39.11
CA ASP A 238 -14.30 -25.25 -39.63
C ASP A 238 -14.34 -23.98 -40.49
N GLN A 239 -14.56 -24.14 -41.81
CA GLN A 239 -14.60 -23.05 -42.77
C GLN A 239 -15.79 -22.10 -42.55
N LEU A 240 -16.93 -22.61 -42.06
CA LEU A 240 -18.12 -21.80 -41.80
C LEU A 240 -17.88 -20.89 -40.59
N GLU A 241 -17.24 -21.45 -39.57
CA GLU A 241 -16.91 -20.74 -38.35
C GLU A 241 -15.79 -19.71 -38.56
N GLN A 242 -14.81 -20.01 -39.40
CA GLN A 242 -13.82 -19.02 -39.86
C GLN A 242 -14.46 -17.84 -40.60
N ALA A 243 -15.45 -18.10 -41.47
CA ALA A 243 -16.18 -17.04 -42.17
C ALA A 243 -16.99 -16.17 -41.20
N ARG A 244 -17.59 -16.77 -40.16
CA ARG A 244 -18.29 -16.05 -39.09
C ARG A 244 -17.35 -15.12 -38.31
N VAL A 245 -16.19 -15.63 -37.90
CA VAL A 245 -15.16 -14.84 -37.18
C VAL A 245 -14.66 -13.67 -38.03
N VAL A 246 -14.47 -13.86 -39.34
CA VAL A 246 -14.06 -12.77 -40.25
C VAL A 246 -15.12 -11.68 -40.35
N ASP A 247 -16.40 -12.06 -40.50
CA ASP A 247 -17.52 -11.11 -40.52
C ASP A 247 -17.64 -10.34 -39.19
N GLU A 248 -17.49 -11.02 -38.06
CA GLU A 248 -17.48 -10.39 -36.72
C GLU A 248 -16.30 -9.43 -36.55
N LYS A 249 -15.10 -9.80 -37.00
CA LYS A 249 -13.92 -8.90 -37.00
C LYS A 249 -14.18 -7.65 -37.84
N GLN A 250 -14.79 -7.77 -39.01
CA GLN A 250 -15.13 -6.61 -39.87
C GLN A 250 -16.18 -5.71 -39.23
N LYS A 251 -17.25 -6.28 -38.65
CA LYS A 251 -18.27 -5.52 -37.91
C LYS A 251 -17.68 -4.78 -36.73
N ARG A 252 -16.79 -5.44 -35.98
CA ARG A 252 -16.07 -4.83 -34.86
C ARG A 252 -15.20 -3.66 -35.32
N GLU A 253 -14.43 -3.82 -36.40
CA GLU A 253 -13.60 -2.74 -36.95
C GLU A 253 -14.41 -1.52 -37.39
N ALA A 254 -15.60 -1.73 -37.98
CA ALA A 254 -16.50 -0.63 -38.33
C ALA A 254 -17.02 0.08 -37.07
N ALA A 255 -17.54 -0.68 -36.09
CA ALA A 255 -18.05 -0.14 -34.83
C ALA A 255 -16.97 0.61 -34.03
N LEU A 256 -15.74 0.12 -34.02
CA LEU A 256 -14.60 0.80 -33.39
C LEU A 256 -14.40 2.21 -33.94
N LYS A 257 -14.39 2.35 -35.27
CA LYS A 257 -14.14 3.61 -35.97
C LYS A 257 -15.31 4.57 -35.87
N GLU A 258 -16.53 4.06 -35.98
CA GLU A 258 -17.74 4.88 -36.07
C GLU A 258 -18.27 5.33 -34.71
N SER A 259 -18.16 4.51 -33.66
CA SER A 259 -18.77 4.80 -32.36
C SER A 259 -17.84 4.65 -31.16
N ALA A 260 -17.20 3.48 -30.96
CA ALA A 260 -16.58 3.16 -29.68
C ALA A 260 -15.36 4.04 -29.35
N ILE A 261 -14.43 4.22 -30.30
CA ILE A 261 -13.28 5.12 -30.09
C ILE A 261 -13.74 6.59 -29.95
N PRO A 262 -14.61 7.13 -30.82
CA PRO A 262 -15.13 8.49 -30.64
C PRO A 262 -15.83 8.74 -29.29
N ALA A 263 -16.61 7.77 -28.80
CA ALA A 263 -17.30 7.86 -27.51
C ALA A 263 -16.29 7.97 -26.35
N PHE A 264 -15.30 7.09 -26.32
CA PHE A 264 -14.24 7.12 -25.31
C PHE A 264 -13.46 8.44 -25.34
N ILE A 265 -13.02 8.88 -26.52
CA ILE A 265 -12.27 10.15 -26.68
C ILE A 265 -13.10 11.34 -26.18
N ASN A 266 -14.39 11.38 -26.50
CA ASN A 266 -15.27 12.46 -26.05
C ASN A 266 -15.42 12.45 -24.51
N TRP A 267 -15.60 11.28 -23.91
CA TRP A 267 -15.66 11.12 -22.46
C TRP A 267 -14.37 11.59 -21.78
N VAL A 268 -13.20 11.12 -22.25
CA VAL A 268 -11.89 11.55 -21.70
C VAL A 268 -11.71 13.05 -21.83
N ARG A 269 -12.06 13.63 -22.98
CA ARG A 269 -11.97 15.08 -23.21
C ARG A 269 -12.83 15.86 -22.21
N MET A 270 -14.06 15.42 -21.97
CA MET A 270 -14.95 16.05 -20.99
C MET A 270 -14.40 15.95 -19.57
N ALA A 271 -13.89 14.77 -19.19
CA ALA A 271 -13.30 14.53 -17.87
C ALA A 271 -12.00 15.33 -17.65
N SER A 272 -11.19 15.53 -18.70
CA SER A 272 -9.88 16.19 -18.59
C SER A 272 -9.93 17.66 -18.18
N VAL A 273 -11.06 18.35 -18.41
CA VAL A 273 -11.22 19.80 -18.16
C VAL A 273 -11.00 20.17 -16.70
N GLU A 274 -11.38 19.28 -15.77
CA GLU A 274 -11.31 19.53 -14.33
C GLU A 274 -10.07 18.89 -13.67
N SER A 275 -9.23 18.21 -14.44
CA SER A 275 -8.08 17.49 -13.88
C SER A 275 -6.84 18.36 -13.71
N THR A 276 -6.18 18.19 -12.59
CA THR A 276 -4.87 18.80 -12.29
C THR A 276 -3.86 17.70 -11.99
N SER A 277 -2.70 17.77 -12.62
CA SER A 277 -1.61 16.81 -12.38
C SER A 277 -0.79 17.22 -11.16
N LYS A 278 -0.41 16.25 -10.34
CA LYS A 278 0.54 16.42 -9.22
C LYS A 278 1.90 15.89 -9.62
N ASP A 279 2.52 16.50 -10.62
CA ASP A 279 3.73 15.94 -11.24
C ASP A 279 5.00 16.16 -10.39
N LEU A 280 5.02 17.18 -9.52
CA LEU A 280 6.13 17.40 -8.60
C LEU A 280 6.09 16.38 -7.46
N LYS A 281 7.24 15.78 -7.17
CA LYS A 281 7.41 14.73 -6.15
C LYS A 281 8.44 15.17 -5.12
N VAL A 282 8.02 15.25 -3.87
CA VAL A 282 8.85 15.61 -2.72
C VAL A 282 8.94 14.41 -1.78
N LEU A 283 10.16 14.06 -1.38
CA LEU A 283 10.43 13.12 -0.29
C LEU A 283 10.94 13.90 0.91
N CYS A 284 10.31 13.75 2.07
CA CYS A 284 10.76 14.35 3.32
C CYS A 284 11.32 13.26 4.23
N VAL A 285 12.62 13.34 4.50
CA VAL A 285 13.35 12.49 5.43
C VAL A 285 13.51 13.27 6.74
N ASP A 286 12.65 12.97 7.70
CA ASP A 286 12.54 13.65 8.99
C ASP A 286 11.93 12.68 10.02
N ARG A 287 12.71 12.30 11.03
CA ARG A 287 12.29 11.34 12.07
C ARG A 287 11.15 11.87 12.94
N GLU A 288 11.14 13.17 13.21
CA GLU A 288 10.10 13.82 14.01
C GLU A 288 8.86 14.14 13.17
N VAL A 289 8.96 13.98 11.85
CA VAL A 289 7.89 14.21 10.88
C VAL A 289 7.32 15.64 11.02
N SER A 290 8.21 16.61 11.23
CA SER A 290 7.93 17.99 11.64
C SER A 290 7.04 18.74 10.67
N ILE A 291 7.00 18.33 9.39
CA ILE A 291 6.09 18.88 8.39
C ILE A 291 4.63 18.80 8.85
N LEU A 292 4.24 17.73 9.55
CA LEU A 292 2.87 17.54 10.01
C LEU A 292 2.45 18.57 11.07
N ASP A 293 3.40 19.11 11.83
CA ASP A 293 3.12 20.15 12.84
C ASP A 293 2.91 21.53 12.23
N GLN A 294 3.42 21.76 11.02
CA GLN A 294 3.45 23.09 10.39
C GLN A 294 2.32 23.29 9.38
N VAL A 295 1.53 22.25 9.10
CA VAL A 295 0.46 22.28 8.11
C VAL A 295 -0.86 21.87 8.74
N GLU A 296 -1.93 22.61 8.49
CA GLU A 296 -3.26 22.25 9.00
C GLU A 296 -3.90 21.15 8.13
N GLN A 297 -3.79 21.30 6.81
CA GLN A 297 -4.37 20.41 5.81
C GLN A 297 -3.61 19.07 5.69
N TRP A 298 -4.24 18.08 5.06
CA TRP A 298 -3.61 16.78 4.80
C TRP A 298 -2.51 16.91 3.73
N ILE A 299 -1.37 16.24 3.91
CA ILE A 299 -0.25 16.30 2.95
C ILE A 299 -0.63 15.81 1.54
N GLY A 300 -1.67 14.98 1.41
CA GLY A 300 -2.18 14.53 0.13
C GLY A 300 -3.03 15.56 -0.61
N GLU A 301 -3.39 16.67 0.03
CA GLU A 301 -4.17 17.77 -0.55
C GLU A 301 -3.27 18.82 -1.24
N PHE A 302 -1.95 18.75 -1.05
CA PHE A 302 -1.00 19.66 -1.70
C PHE A 302 -1.05 19.54 -3.23
N ASP A 303 -0.64 20.58 -3.96
CA ASP A 303 -0.52 20.62 -5.42
C ASP A 303 0.72 19.87 -5.95
N TYR A 304 1.36 19.09 -5.10
CA TYR A 304 2.47 18.19 -5.38
C TYR A 304 2.37 16.95 -4.49
N CYS A 305 3.03 15.88 -4.88
CA CYS A 305 3.09 14.66 -4.08
C CYS A 305 4.15 14.80 -2.98
N VAL A 306 3.79 14.41 -1.76
CA VAL A 306 4.71 14.33 -0.62
C VAL A 306 4.74 12.90 -0.10
N ARG A 307 5.95 12.38 0.11
CA ARG A 307 6.19 11.16 0.89
C ARG A 307 7.04 11.49 2.10
N LEU A 308 6.78 10.78 3.18
CA LEU A 308 7.47 10.95 4.45
C LEU A 308 8.31 9.69 4.70
N GLN A 309 9.50 9.87 5.23
CA GLN A 309 10.35 8.82 5.79
C GLN A 309 10.96 9.33 7.09
N SER A 310 10.97 8.50 8.12
CA SER A 310 11.57 8.85 9.40
C SER A 310 13.09 8.66 9.37
N CYS A 311 13.55 7.64 8.65
CA CYS A 311 14.94 7.30 8.39
C CYS A 311 15.06 6.65 7.01
N LEU A 312 16.28 6.54 6.47
CA LEU A 312 16.55 5.82 5.23
C LEU A 312 17.18 4.44 5.50
N GLU A 313 16.70 3.43 4.80
CA GLU A 313 17.32 2.10 4.77
C GLU A 313 18.65 2.13 4.01
N GLU A 314 19.37 0.99 3.98
CA GLU A 314 20.64 0.87 3.23
C GLU A 314 20.45 1.10 1.73
N GLU A 315 19.45 0.43 1.16
CA GLU A 315 18.93 0.68 -0.17
C GLU A 315 17.45 1.00 -0.03
N ASP A 316 17.11 2.29 0.03
CA ASP A 316 15.72 2.66 0.29
C ASP A 316 14.90 2.53 -1.01
N PRO A 317 13.92 1.60 -1.07
CA PRO A 317 13.13 1.40 -2.29
C PRO A 317 12.31 2.63 -2.66
N HIS A 318 12.03 3.55 -1.73
CA HIS A 318 11.30 4.76 -2.04
C HIS A 318 12.09 5.68 -2.96
N ILE A 319 13.43 5.71 -2.92
CA ILE A 319 14.21 6.58 -3.79
C ILE A 319 14.07 6.12 -5.25
N GLU A 320 14.19 4.81 -5.50
CA GLU A 320 14.07 4.21 -6.82
C GLU A 320 12.62 4.20 -7.33
N LEU A 321 11.67 3.76 -6.49
CA LEU A 321 10.28 3.60 -6.88
C LEU A 321 9.57 4.94 -7.01
N TYR A 322 9.85 5.92 -6.15
CA TYR A 322 9.17 7.22 -6.18
C TYR A 322 9.84 8.19 -7.16
N ARG A 323 11.18 8.15 -7.28
CA ARG A 323 12.01 9.12 -8.02
C ARG A 323 11.67 10.57 -7.65
N PRO A 324 11.97 11.01 -6.41
CA PRO A 324 11.66 12.37 -5.98
C PRO A 324 12.42 13.41 -6.81
N HIS A 325 11.79 14.56 -7.03
CA HIS A 325 12.43 15.72 -7.65
C HIS A 325 13.18 16.55 -6.60
N ILE A 326 12.61 16.61 -5.39
CA ILE A 326 13.18 17.29 -4.23
C ILE A 326 13.18 16.31 -3.06
N ILE A 327 14.31 16.25 -2.35
CA ILE A 327 14.44 15.53 -1.08
C ILE A 327 14.74 16.55 -0.01
N THR A 328 13.88 16.66 1.00
CA THR A 328 14.24 17.37 2.24
C THR A 328 14.83 16.36 3.21
N PHE A 329 15.98 16.68 3.80
CA PHE A 329 16.72 15.82 4.71
C PHE A 329 17.03 16.59 5.98
N VAL A 330 16.38 16.23 7.08
CA VAL A 330 16.58 16.89 8.38
C VAL A 330 17.71 16.17 9.11
N MET A 331 18.88 16.82 9.23
CA MET A 331 20.00 16.21 9.95
C MET A 331 19.74 16.15 11.45
N GLU A 332 20.25 15.08 12.05
CA GLU A 332 20.16 14.78 13.46
C GLU A 332 21.55 14.59 14.08
N GLU A 333 21.67 14.94 15.36
CA GLU A 333 22.82 14.53 16.16
C GLU A 333 22.61 13.08 16.60
N VAL A 334 23.57 12.22 16.25
CA VAL A 334 23.58 10.84 16.74
C VAL A 334 23.91 10.88 18.24
N PRO A 335 23.06 10.33 19.13
CA PRO A 335 23.35 10.31 20.55
C PRO A 335 24.67 9.60 20.82
N LEU A 336 25.42 10.07 21.81
CA LEU A 336 26.58 9.34 22.29
C LEU A 336 26.11 8.10 23.06
N PRO A 337 26.82 6.96 22.95
CA PRO A 337 26.54 5.79 23.77
C PRO A 337 26.53 6.19 25.25
N PRO A 338 25.56 5.69 26.05
CA PRO A 338 25.54 5.99 27.48
C PRO A 338 26.84 5.51 28.12
N GLU A 339 27.40 6.33 29.02
CA GLU A 339 28.58 5.91 29.78
C GLU A 339 28.24 4.68 30.63
N PRO A 340 29.13 3.68 30.71
CA PRO A 340 28.87 2.47 31.50
C PRO A 340 28.58 2.83 32.95
N ASP A 341 27.44 2.40 33.47
CA ASP A 341 27.07 2.64 34.87
C ASP A 341 28.13 1.98 35.78
N PRO A 342 28.88 2.75 36.60
CA PRO A 342 29.87 2.18 37.50
C PRO A 342 29.26 1.23 38.54
N ALA A 343 27.94 1.28 38.79
CA ALA A 343 27.22 0.34 39.64
C ALA A 343 26.86 -0.98 38.92
N LYS A 344 26.93 -1.02 37.58
CA LYS A 344 26.65 -2.20 36.75
C LYS A 344 27.72 -2.39 35.65
N PRO A 345 28.97 -2.71 36.03
CA PRO A 345 30.10 -2.81 35.09
C PRO A 345 29.98 -3.89 34.01
N ASN A 346 28.99 -4.79 34.12
CA ASN A 346 28.70 -5.84 33.14
C ASN A 346 27.41 -5.59 32.33
N GLU A 347 26.76 -4.42 32.48
CA GLU A 347 25.61 -4.06 31.65
C GLU A 347 26.10 -3.88 30.22
N LYS A 348 25.63 -4.75 29.31
CA LYS A 348 25.92 -4.61 27.88
C LYS A 348 25.29 -3.31 27.40
N ILE A 349 26.12 -2.32 27.10
CA ILE A 349 25.67 -1.12 26.38
C ILE A 349 25.29 -1.60 24.99
N GLU A 350 24.00 -1.52 24.66
CA GLU A 350 23.56 -1.80 23.30
C GLU A 350 24.19 -0.76 22.36
N PRO A 351 24.87 -1.18 21.28
CA PRO A 351 25.41 -0.25 20.31
C PRO A 351 24.27 0.56 19.71
N ILE A 352 24.44 1.88 19.63
CA ILE A 352 23.52 2.76 18.92
C ILE A 352 23.68 2.43 17.44
N ASP A 353 22.61 1.95 16.81
CA ASP A 353 22.58 1.73 15.37
C ASP A 353 22.53 3.09 14.65
N PRO A 354 23.62 3.50 13.96
CA PRO A 354 23.66 4.79 13.26
C PRO A 354 22.64 4.88 12.13
N LEU A 355 22.16 3.74 11.61
CA LEU A 355 21.16 3.68 10.54
C LEU A 355 19.79 4.20 10.99
N LEU A 356 19.55 4.27 12.30
CA LEU A 356 18.32 4.81 12.87
C LEU A 356 18.28 6.35 12.90
N TYR A 357 19.34 7.02 12.44
CA TYR A 357 19.48 8.47 12.51
C TYR A 357 19.76 9.09 11.15
N ASN A 358 19.23 10.30 10.95
CA ASN A 358 19.48 11.10 9.76
C ASN A 358 20.83 11.81 9.86
N SER A 359 21.90 11.03 9.76
CA SER A 359 23.29 11.47 9.91
C SER A 359 23.95 11.85 8.59
N MET A 360 25.18 12.35 8.66
CA MET A 360 26.06 12.57 7.49
C MET A 360 26.32 11.28 6.69
N GLU A 361 26.39 10.13 7.36
CA GLU A 361 26.57 8.83 6.72
C GLU A 361 25.32 8.41 5.95
N SER A 362 24.14 8.58 6.55
CA SER A 362 22.85 8.36 5.86
C SER A 362 22.69 9.28 4.64
N LEU A 363 23.16 10.53 4.75
CA LEU A 363 23.18 11.47 3.62
C LEU A 363 24.15 11.05 2.50
N GLN A 364 25.31 10.46 2.83
CA GLN A 364 26.23 9.89 1.83
C GLN A 364 25.56 8.74 1.07
N ARG A 365 24.93 7.80 1.80
CA ARG A 365 24.21 6.67 1.19
C ARG A 365 23.11 7.12 0.24
N LEU A 366 22.35 8.16 0.63
CA LEU A 366 21.38 8.79 -0.25
C LEU A 366 22.01 9.30 -1.55
N VAL A 367 23.12 10.03 -1.46
CA VAL A 367 23.84 10.56 -2.64
C VAL A 367 24.38 9.43 -3.52
N ASP A 368 24.92 8.37 -2.93
CA ASP A 368 25.44 7.22 -3.65
C ASP A 368 24.32 6.49 -4.40
N GLN A 369 23.16 6.29 -3.77
CA GLN A 369 21.99 5.67 -4.39
C GLN A 369 21.42 6.55 -5.52
N LEU A 370 21.34 7.87 -5.34
CA LEU A 370 20.92 8.77 -6.43
C LEU A 370 21.90 8.73 -7.61
N SER A 371 23.20 8.60 -7.32
CA SER A 371 24.24 8.52 -8.34
C SER A 371 24.16 7.20 -9.12
N SER A 372 23.94 6.07 -8.44
CA SER A 372 23.79 4.76 -9.09
C SER A 372 22.56 4.69 -10.00
N LEU A 373 21.47 5.37 -9.63
CA LEU A 373 20.25 5.49 -10.42
C LEU A 373 20.34 6.51 -11.57
N GLY A 374 21.45 7.27 -11.68
CA GLY A 374 21.58 8.37 -12.64
C GLY A 374 20.65 9.56 -12.34
N ALA A 375 20.13 9.66 -11.12
CA ALA A 375 19.13 10.64 -10.69
C ALA A 375 19.76 11.95 -10.15
N LEU A 376 20.90 12.37 -10.72
CA LEU A 376 21.66 13.57 -10.32
C LEU A 376 20.91 14.91 -10.52
N GLN A 377 19.71 14.85 -11.08
CA GLN A 377 18.84 16.02 -11.26
C GLN A 377 18.02 16.36 -10.00
N THR A 378 17.93 15.43 -9.04
CA THR A 378 17.22 15.59 -7.78
C THR A 378 17.87 16.68 -6.92
N VAL A 379 17.09 17.57 -6.34
CA VAL A 379 17.59 18.59 -5.42
C VAL A 379 17.50 18.07 -3.99
N ILE A 380 18.60 18.14 -3.23
CA ILE A 380 18.65 17.74 -1.82
C ILE A 380 18.72 19.00 -0.96
N VAL A 381 17.76 19.17 -0.06
CA VAL A 381 17.66 20.30 0.85
C VAL A 381 17.94 19.79 2.25
N VAL A 382 19.09 20.16 2.80
CA VAL A 382 19.58 19.67 4.09
C VAL A 382 19.26 20.70 5.16
N PHE A 383 18.33 20.37 6.06
CA PHE A 383 18.01 21.18 7.24
C PHE A 383 18.89 20.77 8.42
N ASN A 384 19.00 21.65 9.42
CA ASN A 384 19.93 21.50 10.55
C ASN A 384 21.37 21.20 10.10
N ALA A 385 21.89 21.92 9.10
CA ALA A 385 23.18 21.65 8.44
C ALA A 385 24.44 21.71 9.34
N GLN A 386 24.31 21.84 10.67
CA GLN A 386 25.39 21.80 11.66
C GLN A 386 26.57 22.74 11.32
N GLY A 387 26.27 23.93 10.81
CA GLY A 387 27.27 24.94 10.42
C GLY A 387 27.89 24.75 9.04
N LYS A 388 27.52 23.71 8.28
CA LYS A 388 28.02 23.47 6.92
C LYS A 388 27.27 24.31 5.89
N SER A 389 28.00 24.99 5.02
CA SER A 389 27.39 25.72 3.90
C SER A 389 27.00 24.77 2.75
N SER A 390 26.17 25.24 1.81
CA SER A 390 25.83 24.47 0.60
C SER A 390 27.09 24.06 -0.18
N GLN A 391 28.10 24.95 -0.25
CA GLN A 391 29.35 24.65 -0.95
C GLN A 391 30.15 23.56 -0.25
N ASP A 392 30.15 23.54 1.09
CA ASP A 392 30.82 22.50 1.87
C ASP A 392 30.18 21.13 1.62
N LEU A 393 28.85 21.05 1.65
CA LEU A 393 28.11 19.81 1.37
C LEU A 393 28.34 19.36 -0.09
N GLN A 394 28.16 20.26 -1.06
CA GLN A 394 28.35 19.93 -2.48
C GLN A 394 29.75 19.38 -2.76
N THR A 395 30.77 19.96 -2.12
CA THR A 395 32.16 19.50 -2.26
C THR A 395 32.40 18.18 -1.55
N ALA A 396 31.91 18.03 -0.32
CA ALA A 396 32.10 16.82 0.49
C ALA A 396 31.46 15.58 -0.15
N PHE A 397 30.28 15.74 -0.72
CA PHE A 397 29.50 14.66 -1.32
C PHE A 397 29.65 14.55 -2.84
N ASN A 398 30.40 15.46 -3.48
CA ASN A 398 30.50 15.58 -4.93
C ASN A 398 29.11 15.64 -5.62
N TYR A 399 28.15 16.35 -5.01
CA TYR A 399 26.77 16.44 -5.49
C TYR A 399 26.35 17.91 -5.62
N PRO A 400 26.25 18.47 -6.85
CA PRO A 400 26.10 19.91 -7.05
C PRO A 400 24.73 20.47 -6.65
N LYS A 401 23.70 19.62 -6.56
CA LYS A 401 22.31 20.05 -6.27
C LYS A 401 21.93 19.94 -4.80
N MET A 402 22.89 20.14 -3.88
CA MET A 402 22.61 20.24 -2.44
C MET A 402 22.44 21.70 -2.01
N VAL A 403 21.47 21.94 -1.13
CA VAL A 403 21.21 23.24 -0.50
C VAL A 403 21.20 23.06 1.01
N ALA A 404 22.05 23.80 1.73
CA ALA A 404 22.13 23.74 3.18
C ALA A 404 21.26 24.84 3.84
N HIS A 405 20.50 24.47 4.85
CA HIS A 405 19.79 25.35 5.76
C HIS A 405 20.24 25.06 7.20
N GLN A 406 20.61 26.11 7.94
CA GLN A 406 21.08 25.96 9.33
C GLN A 406 19.93 25.79 10.32
N GLU A 407 18.75 26.29 9.97
CA GLU A 407 17.55 26.24 10.80
C GLU A 407 16.89 24.86 10.72
N ALA A 408 15.97 24.63 11.67
CA ALA A 408 15.07 23.49 11.66
C ALA A 408 14.21 23.47 10.40
N PHE A 409 13.60 22.30 10.15
CA PHE A 409 12.68 22.13 9.02
C PHE A 409 11.63 23.25 8.99
N SER A 410 11.41 23.80 7.80
CA SER A 410 10.42 24.87 7.56
C SER A 410 9.61 24.54 6.32
N TYR A 411 8.30 24.36 6.51
CA TYR A 411 7.35 24.14 5.41
C TYR A 411 7.30 25.33 4.45
N THR A 412 7.42 26.56 4.96
CA THR A 412 7.49 27.78 4.14
C THR A 412 8.71 27.76 3.21
N THR A 413 9.85 27.30 3.72
CA THR A 413 11.06 27.13 2.91
C THR A 413 10.85 26.07 1.83
N LEU A 414 10.24 24.93 2.18
CA LEU A 414 9.89 23.89 1.22
C LEU A 414 8.98 24.43 0.11
N LEU A 415 7.92 25.17 0.45
CA LEU A 415 7.02 25.79 -0.53
C LEU A 415 7.75 26.70 -1.52
N GLY A 416 8.59 27.61 -1.01
CA GLY A 416 9.38 28.48 -1.88
C GLY A 416 10.30 27.70 -2.83
N LEU A 417 10.88 26.60 -2.35
CA LEU A 417 11.71 25.72 -3.18
C LEU A 417 10.90 24.96 -4.22
N THR A 418 9.68 24.52 -3.91
CA THR A 418 8.80 23.87 -4.88
C THR A 418 8.43 24.82 -6.03
N ASP A 419 8.17 26.10 -5.73
CA ASP A 419 7.86 27.12 -6.73
C ASP A 419 9.07 27.45 -7.62
N ILE A 420 10.25 27.57 -7.01
CA ILE A 420 11.51 27.76 -7.75
C ILE A 420 11.79 26.57 -8.66
N TYR A 421 11.59 25.34 -8.18
CA TYR A 421 11.83 24.14 -8.97
C TYR A 421 10.88 24.05 -10.17
N LYS A 422 9.58 24.30 -9.95
CA LYS A 422 8.56 24.33 -11.02
C LYS A 422 8.89 25.39 -12.07
N SER A 423 9.21 26.61 -11.65
CA SER A 423 9.52 27.72 -12.56
C SER A 423 10.83 27.53 -13.34
N THR A 424 11.82 26.86 -12.76
CA THR A 424 13.11 26.58 -13.42
C THR A 424 13.01 25.39 -14.40
N ASN A 425 12.03 24.51 -14.23
CA ASN A 425 11.86 23.30 -15.05
C ASN A 425 10.46 23.21 -15.68
N PRO A 426 9.99 24.23 -16.43
CA PRO A 426 8.61 24.28 -16.92
C PRO A 426 8.25 23.11 -17.83
N ASN A 427 9.23 22.55 -18.56
CA ASN A 427 9.01 21.42 -19.46
C ASN A 427 8.71 20.11 -18.71
N LEU A 428 9.17 19.95 -17.46
CA LEU A 428 8.86 18.76 -16.65
C LEU A 428 7.41 18.77 -16.15
N PHE A 429 6.80 19.95 -16.08
CA PHE A 429 5.46 20.18 -15.50
C PHE A 429 4.46 20.71 -16.53
N ALA A 430 4.80 20.60 -17.82
CA ALA A 430 3.90 21.01 -18.89
C ALA A 430 2.68 20.08 -18.92
N ALA A 431 1.48 20.68 -18.91
CA ALA A 431 0.24 19.92 -19.04
C ALA A 431 0.29 19.05 -20.30
N THR A 432 -0.09 17.77 -20.17
CA THR A 432 -0.26 16.87 -21.32
C THR A 432 -1.69 17.03 -21.84
N PRO A 433 -1.93 17.71 -22.98
CA PRO A 433 -3.28 17.99 -23.44
C PRO A 433 -4.05 16.69 -23.70
N GLY A 434 -5.30 16.64 -23.25
CA GLY A 434 -6.17 15.46 -23.44
C GLY A 434 -5.91 14.31 -22.46
N ARG A 435 -5.03 14.46 -21.47
CA ARG A 435 -4.88 13.48 -20.40
C ARG A 435 -5.70 13.88 -19.18
N PHE A 436 -6.59 12.99 -18.76
CA PHE A 436 -7.37 13.07 -17.53
C PHE A 436 -6.58 12.44 -16.38
N PHE A 437 -6.12 13.25 -15.43
CA PHE A 437 -5.49 12.77 -14.19
C PHE A 437 -6.56 12.53 -13.12
N ILE A 438 -6.58 11.33 -12.57
CA ILE A 438 -7.64 10.90 -11.66
C ILE A 438 -7.27 11.24 -10.21
N ALA A 439 -8.19 11.89 -9.50
CA ALA A 439 -8.05 12.13 -8.07
C ALA A 439 -8.03 10.80 -7.28
N LYS A 440 -7.21 10.73 -6.23
CA LYS A 440 -6.98 9.50 -5.45
C LYS A 440 -8.26 8.90 -4.81
N ASP A 441 -9.21 9.76 -4.49
CA ASP A 441 -10.48 9.47 -3.85
C ASP A 441 -11.63 9.28 -4.86
N SER A 442 -11.39 9.49 -6.14
CA SER A 442 -12.37 9.21 -7.20
C SER A 442 -12.58 7.70 -7.35
N GLU A 443 -13.81 7.28 -7.61
CA GLU A 443 -14.12 5.87 -7.93
C GLU A 443 -13.38 5.38 -9.19
N TYR A 444 -13.12 6.28 -10.15
CA TYR A 444 -12.37 5.99 -11.37
C TYR A 444 -10.89 5.66 -11.10
N SER A 445 -10.38 5.95 -9.89
CA SER A 445 -8.99 5.66 -9.53
C SER A 445 -8.75 4.18 -9.24
N ASN A 446 -9.80 3.36 -9.26
CA ASN A 446 -9.76 1.96 -8.84
C ASN A 446 -10.25 1.05 -9.95
N ALA A 447 -9.55 -0.07 -10.13
CA ALA A 447 -10.04 -1.20 -10.87
C ALA A 447 -9.68 -2.51 -10.16
N ILE A 448 -10.41 -3.59 -10.46
CA ILE A 448 -10.10 -4.92 -9.94
C ILE A 448 -9.62 -5.81 -11.08
N PHE A 449 -8.44 -6.37 -10.91
CA PHE A 449 -7.89 -7.43 -11.75
C PHE A 449 -8.14 -8.78 -11.09
N TRP A 450 -8.76 -9.74 -11.79
CA TRP A 450 -9.10 -11.05 -11.24
C TRP A 450 -8.18 -12.14 -11.78
N GLU A 451 -7.47 -12.82 -10.89
CA GLU A 451 -6.60 -13.95 -11.19
C GLU A 451 -7.29 -15.26 -10.74
N PRO A 452 -7.30 -16.32 -11.57
CA PRO A 452 -7.78 -17.64 -11.14
C PRO A 452 -6.82 -18.26 -10.12
N ILE A 453 -7.37 -18.90 -9.08
CA ILE A 453 -6.60 -19.62 -8.06
C ILE A 453 -7.21 -20.97 -7.74
N LYS A 454 -6.44 -21.84 -7.05
CA LYS A 454 -6.94 -23.08 -6.46
C LYS A 454 -6.67 -23.12 -4.95
N ILE A 455 -7.72 -23.21 -4.15
CA ILE A 455 -7.60 -23.25 -2.68
C ILE A 455 -7.39 -24.71 -2.23
N PHE A 456 -6.26 -24.98 -1.57
CA PHE A 456 -5.93 -26.31 -1.04
C PHE A 456 -6.30 -26.47 0.41
N VAL A 457 -6.16 -25.41 1.21
CA VAL A 457 -6.52 -25.40 2.63
C VAL A 457 -7.36 -24.16 2.92
N ILE A 458 -8.44 -24.33 3.67
CA ILE A 458 -9.26 -23.21 4.13
C ILE A 458 -9.89 -23.53 5.50
N ASN A 459 -9.85 -22.54 6.38
CA ASN A 459 -10.62 -22.50 7.63
C ASN A 459 -11.20 -21.09 7.83
N GLU A 460 -11.48 -20.67 9.07
CA GLU A 460 -12.06 -19.35 9.34
C GLU A 460 -11.06 -18.19 9.41
N VAL A 461 -9.76 -18.47 9.52
CA VAL A 461 -8.72 -17.44 9.72
C VAL A 461 -7.63 -17.46 8.65
N HIS A 462 -7.47 -18.53 7.89
CA HIS A 462 -6.45 -18.59 6.84
C HIS A 462 -6.83 -19.50 5.67
N ILE A 463 -6.12 -19.29 4.56
CA ILE A 463 -6.12 -20.13 3.37
C ILE A 463 -4.70 -20.44 2.90
N ASP A 464 -4.51 -21.62 2.32
CA ASP A 464 -3.38 -21.93 1.44
C ASP A 464 -3.92 -22.14 0.03
N PHE A 465 -3.36 -21.45 -0.98
CA PHE A 465 -3.81 -21.55 -2.36
C PHE A 465 -2.66 -21.50 -3.37
N GLU A 466 -2.90 -22.07 -4.54
CA GLU A 466 -2.03 -22.00 -5.70
C GLU A 466 -2.49 -20.86 -6.62
N CYS A 467 -1.53 -20.07 -7.11
CA CYS A 467 -1.71 -19.04 -8.12
C CYS A 467 -0.55 -19.12 -9.12
N GLU A 468 -0.84 -19.09 -10.42
CA GLU A 468 0.20 -19.14 -11.45
C GLU A 468 1.08 -17.88 -11.43
N ARG A 469 0.47 -16.75 -11.09
CA ARG A 469 1.17 -15.47 -10.98
C ARG A 469 1.84 -15.33 -9.62
N ASP A 470 3.07 -14.79 -9.62
CA ASP A 470 3.77 -14.42 -8.39
C ASP A 470 3.08 -13.24 -7.71
N LEU A 471 2.60 -13.47 -6.49
CA LEU A 471 1.87 -12.48 -5.70
C LEU A 471 2.82 -11.87 -4.66
N PRO A 472 2.87 -10.54 -4.54
CA PRO A 472 3.64 -9.89 -3.49
C PRO A 472 3.20 -10.36 -2.10
N LEU A 473 4.17 -10.56 -1.21
CA LEU A 473 3.91 -10.71 0.22
C LEU A 473 3.39 -9.40 0.80
N ASN A 474 2.58 -9.49 1.85
CA ASN A 474 1.98 -8.34 2.54
C ASN A 474 1.12 -7.49 1.60
N ALA A 475 0.33 -8.15 0.76
CA ALA A 475 -0.68 -7.51 -0.09
C ALA A 475 -2.07 -8.05 0.25
N THR A 476 -3.10 -7.22 0.05
CA THR A 476 -4.48 -7.56 0.36
C THR A 476 -5.29 -7.72 -0.92
N TYR A 477 -6.07 -8.79 -0.96
CA TYR A 477 -6.85 -9.23 -2.11
C TYR A 477 -8.30 -9.49 -1.72
N ILE A 478 -9.17 -9.53 -2.72
CA ILE A 478 -10.58 -9.92 -2.57
C ILE A 478 -10.73 -11.36 -3.06
N LEU A 479 -11.15 -12.27 -2.19
CA LEU A 479 -11.50 -13.63 -2.58
C LEU A 479 -12.99 -13.69 -2.96
N ASP A 480 -13.33 -14.32 -4.09
CA ASP A 480 -14.73 -14.43 -4.54
C ASP A 480 -15.49 -15.60 -3.90
N GLN A 481 -14.89 -16.80 -3.92
CA GLN A 481 -15.49 -18.05 -3.43
C GLN A 481 -14.70 -18.65 -2.26
N PRO A 482 -15.33 -19.32 -1.28
CA PRO A 482 -16.75 -19.73 -1.23
C PRO A 482 -17.72 -18.64 -0.75
N THR A 483 -17.19 -17.51 -0.32
CA THR A 483 -17.94 -16.29 -0.02
C THR A 483 -16.98 -15.13 -0.22
N GLN A 484 -17.52 -13.96 -0.56
CA GLN A 484 -16.69 -12.77 -0.70
C GLN A 484 -16.06 -12.39 0.65
N MET A 485 -14.73 -12.30 0.68
CA MET A 485 -13.92 -11.93 1.84
C MET A 485 -12.63 -11.26 1.40
N ALA A 486 -11.92 -10.60 2.32
CA ALA A 486 -10.58 -10.11 2.05
C ALA A 486 -9.54 -11.09 2.60
N VAL A 487 -8.42 -11.21 1.91
CA VAL A 487 -7.30 -12.04 2.33
C VAL A 487 -5.99 -11.28 2.17
N SER A 488 -5.07 -11.41 3.13
CA SER A 488 -3.73 -10.82 3.04
C SER A 488 -2.67 -11.89 2.92
N THR A 489 -1.87 -11.84 1.85
CA THR A 489 -0.70 -12.72 1.69
C THR A 489 0.34 -12.40 2.75
N VAL A 490 0.83 -13.43 3.42
CA VAL A 490 1.92 -13.32 4.40
C VAL A 490 2.90 -14.47 4.19
N ALA A 491 4.09 -14.37 4.77
CA ALA A 491 5.05 -15.45 4.70
C ALA A 491 4.44 -16.74 5.28
N HIS A 492 4.67 -17.87 4.61
CA HIS A 492 4.31 -19.16 5.16
C HIS A 492 4.99 -19.37 6.52
N LYS A 493 4.32 -20.12 7.39
CA LYS A 493 4.95 -20.61 8.62
C LYS A 493 6.05 -21.61 8.24
N GLU A 494 7.16 -21.61 8.98
CA GLU A 494 8.27 -22.56 8.75
C GLU A 494 7.81 -24.03 8.78
N SER A 495 6.77 -24.33 9.56
CA SER A 495 6.16 -25.65 9.68
C SER A 495 5.18 -26.01 8.56
N SER A 496 4.85 -25.08 7.65
CA SER A 496 3.91 -25.34 6.56
C SER A 496 4.52 -26.30 5.54
N PRO A 497 3.77 -27.32 5.07
CA PRO A 497 4.24 -28.19 3.99
C PRO A 497 4.43 -27.43 2.66
N TYR A 498 3.90 -26.20 2.55
CA TYR A 498 3.94 -25.38 1.34
C TYR A 498 4.99 -24.26 1.37
N ASN A 499 5.74 -24.09 2.48
CA ASN A 499 6.67 -22.95 2.68
C ASN A 499 7.76 -22.80 1.60
N ASN A 500 8.05 -23.86 0.84
CA ASN A 500 9.05 -23.86 -0.23
C ASN A 500 8.48 -24.34 -1.57
N GLN A 501 7.16 -24.27 -1.75
CA GLN A 501 6.53 -24.68 -3.00
C GLN A 501 6.22 -23.43 -3.84
N ASP A 502 6.85 -23.34 -5.01
CA ASP A 502 6.61 -22.25 -5.95
C ASP A 502 5.12 -22.17 -6.34
N GLY A 503 4.59 -20.96 -6.39
CA GLY A 503 3.18 -20.69 -6.71
C GLY A 503 2.19 -20.99 -5.59
N MET A 504 2.64 -21.43 -4.42
CA MET A 504 1.80 -21.58 -3.22
C MET A 504 1.89 -20.35 -2.31
N PHE A 505 0.74 -19.92 -1.82
CA PHE A 505 0.60 -18.75 -0.97
C PHE A 505 -0.21 -19.09 0.28
N TYR A 506 0.17 -18.48 1.41
CA TYR A 506 -0.60 -18.48 2.64
C TYR A 506 -1.14 -17.08 2.91
N SER A 507 -2.44 -17.01 3.21
CA SER A 507 -3.10 -15.75 3.50
C SER A 507 -3.99 -15.80 4.72
N LEU A 508 -4.01 -14.69 5.45
CA LEU A 508 -4.93 -14.47 6.58
C LEU A 508 -6.28 -13.99 6.04
N ILE A 509 -7.37 -14.59 6.54
CA ILE A 509 -8.74 -14.21 6.18
C ILE A 509 -9.21 -13.09 7.10
N HIS A 510 -9.71 -12.01 6.51
CA HIS A 510 -10.25 -10.88 7.27
C HIS A 510 -11.42 -10.20 6.54
N SER A 511 -11.92 -9.11 7.13
CA SER A 511 -13.06 -8.34 6.63
C SER A 511 -14.34 -9.17 6.42
N MET A 512 -14.49 -10.30 7.13
CA MET A 512 -15.67 -11.14 7.03
C MET A 512 -16.80 -10.62 7.94
N GLU A 513 -18.03 -10.65 7.44
CA GLU A 513 -19.23 -10.42 8.26
C GLU A 513 -19.82 -11.72 8.82
N ARG A 514 -20.79 -11.58 9.72
CA ARG A 514 -21.47 -12.72 10.35
C ARG A 514 -22.11 -13.67 9.34
N GLU A 515 -22.76 -13.13 8.29
CA GLU A 515 -23.40 -13.96 7.27
C GLU A 515 -22.37 -14.61 6.33
N SER A 516 -21.34 -13.89 5.88
CA SER A 516 -20.22 -14.50 5.14
C SER A 516 -19.55 -15.61 5.95
N ARG A 517 -19.32 -15.38 7.25
CA ARG A 517 -18.74 -16.39 8.15
C ARG A 517 -19.64 -17.61 8.32
N LYS A 518 -20.96 -17.44 8.41
CA LYS A 518 -21.91 -18.57 8.40
C LYS A 518 -21.85 -19.35 7.09
N THR A 519 -21.77 -18.65 5.95
CA THR A 519 -21.64 -19.28 4.63
C THR A 519 -20.34 -20.08 4.54
N LEU A 520 -19.22 -19.49 4.98
CA LEU A 520 -17.93 -20.17 5.06
C LEU A 520 -18.01 -21.40 5.97
N ARG A 521 -18.51 -21.27 7.21
CA ARG A 521 -18.70 -22.41 8.13
C ARG A 521 -19.54 -23.53 7.52
N SER A 522 -20.64 -23.17 6.85
CA SER A 522 -21.51 -24.13 6.17
C SER A 522 -20.77 -24.86 5.05
N HIS A 523 -19.95 -24.14 4.29
CA HIS A 523 -19.08 -24.73 3.26
C HIS A 523 -18.02 -25.65 3.88
N LEU A 524 -17.37 -25.23 4.97
CA LEU A 524 -16.35 -26.00 5.68
C LEU A 524 -16.92 -27.31 6.24
N ILE A 525 -18.11 -27.27 6.85
CA ILE A 525 -18.76 -28.46 7.41
C ILE A 525 -19.16 -29.44 6.30
N LYS A 526 -19.70 -28.95 5.17
CA LYS A 526 -20.14 -29.79 4.05
C LYS A 526 -18.98 -30.51 3.37
N ASN A 527 -17.81 -29.87 3.29
CA ASN A 527 -16.62 -30.39 2.60
C ASN A 527 -15.59 -30.98 3.57
N LYS A 528 -15.95 -31.23 4.83
CA LYS A 528 -15.12 -31.94 5.79
C LYS A 528 -15.13 -33.43 5.45
N THR A 529 -14.27 -33.85 4.53
CA THR A 529 -13.98 -35.26 4.19
C THR A 529 -12.71 -35.75 4.83
#